data_AF-A0A949YG46-F1
#
_entry.id   AF-A0A949YG46-F1
#
_cell.length_a   1.000
_cell.length_b   1.000
_cell.length_c   1.000
_cell.angle_alpha   90.00
_cell.angle_beta   90.00
_cell.angle_gamma   90.00
#
_symmetry.space_group_name_H-M   'P 1'
#
loop_
_entity.id
_entity.type
_entity.pdbx_description
1 polymer ?
#
loop_
_entity_poly.entity_id
_entity_poly.type
_entity_poly.pdbx_seq_one_letter_code
_entity_poly.pdbx_strand_id
1 'polypeptide(L)'
;MSEHRRVYRKIERTPEELAELKAEREGFSRDRPSPEDLIASGDYDGPYRQGDILALLSALAALKQERGRQGLSLADVSERSGLDKAMLSRLENGKILNPTVATLWSYAGAIGMTLRFSAEKVPLGADR
;
A
#
# COMPACT_ATOMS: atom_id res chain seq x y z
N MET A 1 -14.20 10.01 22.63
CA MET A 1 -13.88 10.76 21.39
C MET A 1 -12.37 10.99 21.38
N SER A 2 -11.59 10.12 20.73
CA SER A 2 -10.12 10.25 20.72
C SER A 2 -9.71 11.18 19.57
N GLU A 3 -9.26 12.37 19.93
CA GLU A 3 -8.91 13.44 19.01
C GLU A 3 -7.60 13.09 18.28
N HIS A 4 -7.71 12.61 17.03
CA HIS A 4 -6.54 12.30 16.21
C HIS A 4 -5.94 13.59 15.65
N ARG A 5 -5.07 14.23 16.45
CA ARG A 5 -4.33 15.43 16.04
C ARG A 5 -3.34 15.07 14.92
N ARG A 6 -3.61 15.55 13.69
CA ARG A 6 -2.69 15.42 12.56
C ARG A 6 -1.39 16.18 12.89
N VAL A 7 -0.30 15.44 13.09
CA VAL A 7 1.03 16.03 13.30
C VAL A 7 1.69 16.17 11.92
N TYR A 8 1.76 17.39 11.40
CA TYR A 8 2.60 17.68 10.24
C TYR A 8 4.05 17.75 10.70
N ARG A 9 4.89 16.80 10.25
CA ARG A 9 6.35 16.86 10.41
C ARG A 9 6.94 17.23 9.06
N LYS A 10 7.75 18.30 9.04
CA LYS A 10 8.58 18.63 7.89
C LYS A 10 9.57 17.47 7.70
N ILE A 11 9.57 16.85 6.53
CA ILE A 11 10.58 15.87 6.16
C ILE A 11 11.83 16.68 5.83
N GLU A 12 12.81 16.67 6.72
CA GLU A 12 14.14 17.21 6.42
C GLU A 12 14.82 16.24 5.47
N ARG A 13 15.21 16.75 4.30
CA ARG A 13 15.93 15.99 3.28
C ARG A 13 17.35 16.50 3.16
N THR A 14 18.30 15.60 3.01
CA THR A 14 19.68 15.97 2.75
C THR A 14 19.81 16.63 1.37
N PRO A 15 20.89 17.38 1.11
CA PRO A 15 21.18 17.89 -0.23
C PRO A 15 21.26 16.77 -1.29
N GLU A 16 21.74 15.59 -0.90
CA GLU A 16 21.83 14.41 -1.75
C GLU A 16 20.45 13.87 -2.12
N GLU A 17 19.57 13.66 -1.14
CA GLU A 17 18.18 13.21 -1.38
C GLU A 17 17.39 14.21 -2.24
N LEU A 18 17.62 15.51 -2.06
CA LEU A 18 17.02 16.54 -2.92
C LEU A 18 17.54 16.49 -4.35
N ALA A 19 18.84 16.21 -4.53
CA ALA A 19 19.44 16.05 -5.85
C ALA A 19 18.93 14.77 -6.54
N GLU A 20 18.79 13.68 -5.81
CA GLU A 20 18.23 12.42 -6.29
C GLU A 20 16.78 12.59 -6.77
N LEU A 21 15.91 13.19 -5.95
CA LEU A 21 14.52 13.50 -6.32
C LEU A 21 14.44 14.44 -7.53
N LYS A 22 15.37 15.40 -7.64
CA LYS A 22 15.43 16.31 -8.78
C LYS A 22 15.83 15.57 -10.05
N ALA A 23 16.84 14.70 -9.98
CA ALA A 23 17.31 13.90 -11.10
C ALA A 23 16.23 12.92 -11.59
N GLU A 24 15.55 12.23 -10.66
CA GLU A 24 14.40 11.38 -10.97
C GLU A 24 13.33 12.19 -11.72
N ARG A 25 12.94 13.35 -11.17
CA ARG A 25 11.93 14.22 -11.80
C ARG A 25 12.35 14.73 -13.18
N GLU A 26 13.61 15.08 -13.37
CA GLU A 26 14.14 15.51 -14.67
C GLU A 26 14.14 14.37 -15.69
N GLY A 27 14.45 13.14 -15.28
CA GLY A 27 14.32 11.93 -16.12
C GLY A 27 12.87 11.71 -16.55
N PHE A 28 11.94 11.66 -15.59
CA PHE A 28 10.51 11.52 -15.89
C PHE A 28 9.96 12.65 -16.79
N SER A 29 10.43 13.89 -16.61
CA SER A 29 10.01 15.02 -17.46
C SER A 29 10.56 14.93 -18.88
N ARG A 30 11.73 14.34 -19.07
CA ARG A 30 12.41 14.20 -20.37
C ARG A 30 11.83 13.05 -21.16
N ASP A 31 11.77 11.87 -20.54
CA ASP A 31 11.46 10.63 -21.22
C ASP A 31 9.95 10.40 -21.32
N ARG A 32 9.17 11.01 -20.40
CA ARG A 32 7.71 10.89 -20.31
C ARG A 32 7.24 9.45 -20.62
N PRO A 33 7.73 8.46 -19.85
CA PRO A 33 7.44 7.06 -20.11
C PRO A 33 5.93 6.84 -20.16
N SER A 34 5.49 6.08 -21.15
CA SER A 34 4.09 5.66 -21.24
C SER A 34 3.75 4.71 -20.08
N PRO A 35 2.46 4.49 -19.78
CA PRO A 35 2.06 3.44 -18.85
C PRO A 35 2.65 2.07 -19.20
N GLU A 36 2.81 1.76 -20.50
CA GLU A 36 3.40 0.51 -20.99
C GLU A 36 4.89 0.42 -20.63
N ASP A 37 5.64 1.52 -20.79
CA ASP A 37 7.05 1.59 -20.42
C ASP A 37 7.24 1.39 -18.91
N LEU A 38 6.35 1.96 -18.10
CA LEU A 38 6.38 1.84 -16.63
C LEU A 38 6.02 0.42 -16.15
N ILE A 39 5.11 -0.26 -16.86
CA ILE A 39 4.80 -1.67 -16.58
C ILE A 39 6.00 -2.56 -16.95
N ALA A 40 6.65 -2.27 -18.08
CA ALA A 40 7.82 -3.02 -18.52
C ALA A 40 9.02 -2.83 -17.59
N SER A 41 9.21 -1.63 -17.02
CA SER A 41 10.27 -1.37 -16.04
C SER A 41 9.98 -1.94 -14.65
N GLY A 42 8.71 -2.24 -14.35
CA GLY A 42 8.24 -2.63 -13.02
C GLY A 42 8.04 -1.45 -12.06
N ASP A 43 8.13 -0.21 -12.55
CA ASP A 43 7.86 1.00 -11.77
C ASP A 43 6.35 1.26 -11.60
N TYR A 44 5.52 0.56 -12.38
CA TYR A 44 4.06 0.63 -12.30
C TYR A 44 3.40 -0.73 -12.53
N ASP A 45 2.68 -1.21 -11.52
CA ASP A 45 1.97 -2.50 -11.58
C ASP A 45 0.49 -2.38 -12.05
N GLY A 46 0.03 -1.19 -12.46
CA GLY A 46 -1.35 -0.98 -12.93
C GLY A 46 -1.55 -1.26 -14.43
N PRO A 47 -2.73 -0.96 -15.01
CA PRO A 47 -3.87 -0.26 -14.42
C PRO A 47 -4.75 -1.17 -13.55
N TYR A 48 -5.20 -0.64 -12.41
CA TYR A 48 -6.19 -1.30 -11.55
C TYR A 48 -7.56 -0.70 -11.78
N ARG A 49 -8.61 -1.53 -11.79
CA ARG A 49 -9.98 -0.99 -11.77
C ARG A 49 -10.22 -0.32 -10.43
N GLN A 50 -11.00 0.77 -10.44
CA GLN A 50 -11.32 1.49 -9.22
C GLN A 50 -12.00 0.58 -8.18
N GLY A 51 -12.87 -0.33 -8.62
CA GLY A 51 -13.49 -1.33 -7.76
C GLY A 51 -12.50 -2.26 -7.06
N ASP A 52 -11.44 -2.69 -7.76
CA ASP A 52 -10.41 -3.57 -7.19
C ASP A 52 -9.61 -2.83 -6.11
N ILE A 53 -9.24 -1.57 -6.37
CA ILE A 53 -8.56 -0.71 -5.38
C ILE A 53 -9.43 -0.54 -4.13
N LEU A 54 -10.72 -0.22 -4.30
CA LEU A 54 -11.64 -0.02 -3.18
C LEU A 54 -11.85 -1.30 -2.35
N ALA A 55 -11.94 -2.45 -3.00
CA ALA A 55 -12.04 -3.75 -2.33
C ALA A 55 -10.80 -4.04 -1.48
N LEU A 56 -9.60 -3.84 -2.05
CA LEU A 56 -8.34 -3.99 -1.32
C LEU A 56 -8.27 -3.04 -0.12
N LEU A 57 -8.53 -1.75 -0.31
CA LEU A 57 -8.49 -0.75 0.77
C LEU A 57 -9.50 -1.08 1.88
N SER A 58 -10.66 -1.61 1.52
CA SER A 58 -11.67 -2.06 2.50
C SER A 58 -11.18 -3.24 3.32
N ALA A 59 -10.55 -4.23 2.69
CA ALA A 59 -9.95 -5.36 3.40
C ALA A 59 -8.81 -4.91 4.34
N LEU A 60 -7.92 -4.02 3.88
CA LEU A 60 -6.83 -3.48 4.69
C LEU A 60 -7.34 -2.63 5.86
N ALA A 61 -8.42 -1.87 5.66
CA ALA A 61 -9.08 -1.12 6.73
C ALA A 61 -9.65 -2.07 7.79
N ALA A 62 -10.26 -3.20 7.40
CA ALA A 62 -10.76 -4.20 8.33
C ALA A 62 -9.64 -4.83 9.16
N LEU A 63 -8.51 -5.19 8.54
CA LEU A 63 -7.32 -5.70 9.26
C LEU A 63 -6.80 -4.67 10.28
N LYS A 64 -6.66 -3.41 9.87
CA LYS A 64 -6.22 -2.30 10.73
C LYS A 64 -7.15 -2.07 11.92
N GLN A 65 -8.47 -2.11 11.67
CA GLN A 65 -9.48 -1.96 12.71
C GLN A 65 -9.39 -3.08 13.72
N GLU A 66 -9.28 -4.33 13.27
CA GLU A 66 -9.17 -5.47 14.17
C GLU A 66 -7.86 -5.45 14.98
N ARG A 67 -6.73 -5.13 14.35
CA ARG A 67 -5.46 -4.90 15.06
C ARG A 67 -5.64 -3.86 16.17
N GLY A 68 -6.28 -2.73 15.86
CA GLY A 68 -6.59 -1.68 16.81
C GLY A 68 -7.52 -2.13 17.93
N ARG A 69 -8.55 -2.93 17.63
CA ARG A 69 -9.49 -3.51 18.60
C ARG A 69 -8.79 -4.43 19.59
N GLN A 70 -7.78 -5.17 19.15
CA GLN A 70 -6.94 -6.03 19.99
C GLN A 70 -5.85 -5.25 20.76
N GLY A 71 -5.69 -3.94 20.51
CA GLY A 71 -4.65 -3.14 21.14
C GLY A 71 -3.22 -3.46 20.66
N LEU A 72 -3.07 -4.18 19.54
CA LEU A 72 -1.77 -4.57 19.00
C LEU A 72 -1.11 -3.38 18.31
N SER A 73 0.16 -3.14 18.60
CA SER A 73 0.99 -2.19 17.86
C SER A 73 1.46 -2.78 16.53
N LEU A 74 1.98 -1.92 15.65
CA LEU A 74 2.65 -2.40 14.42
C LEU A 74 3.90 -3.23 14.72
N ALA A 75 4.54 -3.04 15.87
CA ALA A 75 5.70 -3.85 16.27
C ALA A 75 5.25 -5.27 16.65
N ASP A 76 4.14 -5.42 17.38
CA ASP A 76 3.59 -6.73 17.74
C ASP A 76 3.20 -7.53 16.49
N VAL A 77 2.58 -6.87 15.50
CA VAL A 77 2.23 -7.53 14.23
C VAL A 77 3.47 -7.85 13.42
N SER A 78 4.48 -6.98 13.41
CA SER A 78 5.77 -7.23 12.74
C SER A 78 6.43 -8.50 13.28
N GLU A 79 6.51 -8.64 14.59
CA GLU A 79 7.08 -9.82 15.25
C GLU A 79 6.31 -11.11 14.92
N ARG A 80 4.97 -11.05 14.91
CA ARG A 80 4.11 -12.21 14.64
C ARG A 80 4.04 -12.63 13.17
N SER A 81 4.10 -11.66 12.26
CA SER A 81 3.92 -11.90 10.82
C SER A 81 5.24 -12.06 10.06
N GLY A 82 6.37 -11.63 10.66
CA GLY A 82 7.65 -11.50 9.97
C GLY A 82 7.71 -10.36 8.97
N LEU A 83 6.68 -9.51 8.88
CA LEU A 83 6.66 -8.35 7.98
C LEU A 83 7.35 -7.14 8.63
N ASP A 84 8.03 -6.34 7.82
CA ASP A 84 8.63 -5.09 8.30
C ASP A 84 7.57 -4.08 8.80
N LYS A 85 7.90 -3.34 9.86
CA LYS A 85 7.01 -2.36 10.49
C LYS A 85 6.65 -1.21 9.54
N ALA A 86 7.60 -0.74 8.72
CA ALA A 86 7.32 0.32 7.75
C ALA A 86 6.46 -0.21 6.59
N MET A 87 6.65 -1.47 6.19
CA MET A 87 5.75 -2.15 5.24
C MET A 87 4.32 -2.24 5.77
N LEU A 88 4.12 -2.69 7.02
CA LEU A 88 2.80 -2.73 7.67
C LEU A 88 2.14 -1.34 7.72
N SER A 89 2.91 -0.31 8.08
CA SER A 89 2.44 1.07 8.09
C SER A 89 1.99 1.53 6.68
N ARG A 90 2.79 1.26 5.64
CA ARG A 90 2.44 1.60 4.26
C ARG A 90 1.18 0.87 3.80
N LEU A 91 1.06 -0.40 4.14
CA LEU A 91 -0.09 -1.24 3.82
C LEU A 91 -1.37 -0.68 4.45
N GLU A 92 -1.38 -0.41 5.76
CA GLU A 92 -2.51 0.16 6.50
C GLU A 92 -2.93 1.57 6.09
N ASN A 93 -2.09 2.26 5.32
CA ASN A 93 -2.33 3.62 4.83
C ASN A 93 -2.51 3.65 3.30
N GLY A 94 -2.73 2.48 2.67
CA GLY A 94 -3.04 2.39 1.24
C GLY A 94 -1.91 2.85 0.33
N LYS A 95 -0.66 2.77 0.79
CA LYS A 95 0.54 3.14 0.01
C LYS A 95 1.09 1.99 -0.82
N ILE A 96 0.60 0.77 -0.57
CA ILE A 96 0.91 -0.42 -1.36
C ILE A 96 -0.41 -0.88 -1.97
N LEU A 97 -0.57 -0.69 -3.28
CA LEU A 97 -1.78 -1.07 -4.03
C LEU A 97 -1.70 -2.48 -4.63
N ASN A 98 -0.52 -3.09 -4.60
CA ASN A 98 -0.27 -4.45 -5.07
C ASN A 98 0.45 -5.32 -4.03
N PRO A 99 -0.13 -5.52 -2.83
CA PRO A 99 0.46 -6.47 -1.89
C PRO A 99 0.29 -7.89 -2.41
N THR A 100 1.32 -8.72 -2.22
CA THR A 100 1.18 -10.16 -2.51
C THR A 100 0.11 -10.78 -1.61
N VAL A 101 -0.57 -11.82 -2.09
CA VAL A 101 -1.53 -12.58 -1.27
C VAL A 101 -0.86 -13.15 -0.01
N ALA A 102 0.39 -13.59 -0.11
CA ALA A 102 1.18 -14.06 1.02
C ALA A 102 1.36 -12.97 2.10
N THR A 103 1.68 -11.72 1.69
CA THR A 103 1.74 -10.57 2.61
C THR A 103 0.41 -10.38 3.35
N LEU A 104 -0.70 -10.43 2.62
CA LEU A 104 -2.02 -10.23 3.19
C LEU A 104 -2.38 -11.35 4.19
N TRP A 105 -2.06 -12.61 3.88
CA TRP A 105 -2.25 -13.73 4.80
C TRP A 105 -1.35 -13.65 6.03
N SER A 106 -0.07 -13.29 5.89
CA SER A 106 0.83 -13.14 7.04
C SER A 106 0.33 -12.08 8.02
N TYR A 107 -0.18 -10.95 7.51
CA TYR A 107 -0.81 -9.96 8.38
C TYR A 107 -2.10 -10.53 9.00
N ALA A 108 -3.05 -11.01 8.20
CA ALA A 108 -4.32 -11.52 8.73
C ALA A 108 -4.12 -12.60 9.82
N GLY A 109 -3.22 -13.56 9.57
CA GLY A 109 -2.89 -14.61 10.53
C GLY A 109 -2.28 -14.09 11.83
N ALA A 110 -1.41 -13.08 11.76
CA ALA A 110 -0.80 -12.46 12.95
C ALA A 110 -1.80 -11.80 13.92
N ILE A 111 -2.99 -11.47 13.43
CA ILE A 111 -4.09 -10.91 14.22
C ILE A 111 -5.28 -11.87 14.36
N GLY A 112 -5.13 -13.15 14.01
CA GLY A 112 -6.19 -14.16 14.14
C GLY A 112 -7.36 -13.96 13.18
N MET A 113 -7.13 -13.26 12.05
CA MET A 113 -8.09 -13.10 10.97
C MET A 113 -7.77 -14.02 9.80
N THR A 114 -8.74 -14.16 8.89
CA THR A 114 -8.55 -14.82 7.60
C THR A 114 -9.15 -13.98 6.49
N LEU A 115 -8.62 -14.16 5.28
CA LEU A 115 -9.11 -13.50 4.08
C LEU A 115 -9.89 -14.52 3.24
N ARG A 116 -11.04 -14.10 2.73
CA ARG A 116 -11.85 -14.87 1.79
C ARG A 116 -11.86 -14.16 0.44
N PHE A 117 -11.76 -14.93 -0.62
CA PHE A 117 -11.75 -14.44 -1.99
C PHE A 117 -13.03 -14.87 -2.70
N SER A 118 -13.57 -13.99 -3.54
CA SER A 118 -14.66 -14.26 -4.46
C SER A 118 -14.28 -13.74 -5.84
N ALA A 119 -14.85 -14.33 -6.89
CA ALA A 119 -14.68 -13.87 -8.26
C ALA A 119 -16.06 -13.58 -8.85
N GLU A 120 -16.16 -12.47 -9.58
CA GLU A 120 -17.38 -12.00 -10.21
C GLU A 120 -17.13 -11.67 -11.67
N LYS A 121 -18.14 -11.87 -12.52
CA LYS A 121 -18.07 -11.48 -13.92
C LYS A 121 -18.12 -9.97 -14.02
N VAL A 122 -17.09 -9.36 -14.61
CA VAL A 122 -17.07 -7.94 -14.94
C VAL A 122 -17.01 -7.77 -16.46
N PRO A 123 -17.78 -6.85 -17.06
CA PRO A 123 -17.71 -6.59 -18.49
C PRO A 123 -16.28 -6.22 -18.91
N LEU A 124 -15.80 -6.81 -20.00
CA LEU A 124 -14.52 -6.46 -20.58
C LEU A 124 -14.59 -5.02 -21.13
N GLY A 125 -13.68 -4.15 -20.69
CA GLY A 125 -13.54 -2.78 -21.19
C GLY A 125 -14.33 -1.70 -20.44
N ALA A 126 -14.96 -1.99 -19.30
CA ALA A 126 -15.80 -1.03 -18.58
C ALA A 126 -15.04 0.03 -17.74
N ASP A 127 -13.75 -0.17 -17.45
CA ASP A 127 -12.93 0.75 -16.65
C ASP A 127 -11.46 0.66 -17.09
N ARG A 128 -11.11 1.25 -18.24
CA ARG A 128 -9.73 1.59 -18.60
C ARG A 128 -9.55 3.10 -18.53
#